data_AF-T1DGF9-F1
#
_entry.id   AF-T1DGF9-F1
#
_cell.length_a   1.000
_cell.length_b   1.000
_cell.length_c   1.000
_cell.angle_alpha   90.00
_cell.angle_beta   90.00
_cell.angle_gamma   90.00
#
_symmetry.space_group_name_H-M   'P 1'
#
loop_
_entity.id
_entity.type
_entity.pdbx_description
1 polymer ?
#
loop_
_entity_poly.entity_id
_entity_poly.type
_entity_poly.pdbx_seq_one_letter_code
_entity_poly.pdbx_strand_id
1 'polypeptide(L)'
;MHVLAHYTGLPQNWVGFSGHFSRTLLHEYWFLLLPKLGRVADHPARIILIRPQDRYRYGYRLWLDAHNDFPLRSDLLNSRGQVIEQMMFVTVHWYQNGKWHEQPPVVPPVASRTHRVAIRIPQCRFANLPRGFRIVEDTTAQVPGPVRHILLSDGLASVSVFIHPLHPKTPTLVGMARMGPVTAFGKKIGSYSLIAIGEVPPRTVRWIIDQARLTP
;
A
#
# COMPACT_ATOMS: atom_id res chain seq x y z
N MET A 1 16.01 19.50 16.70
CA MET A 1 15.13 18.71 15.80
C MET A 1 16.02 17.67 15.13
N HIS A 2 16.14 16.47 15.68
CA HIS A 2 17.04 15.44 15.14
C HIS A 2 16.35 14.74 13.96
N VAL A 3 16.82 15.01 12.75
CA VAL A 3 16.49 14.21 11.56
C VAL A 3 17.23 12.88 11.74
N LEU A 4 16.49 11.78 11.89
CA LEU A 4 17.10 10.46 12.00
C LEU A 4 17.50 9.99 10.59
N ALA A 5 18.72 10.32 10.17
CA ALA A 5 19.33 9.72 8.99
C ALA A 5 19.71 8.23 9.20
N HIS A 6 19.52 7.67 10.40
CA HIS A 6 20.04 6.34 10.77
C HIS A 6 19.05 5.45 11.54
N TYR A 7 17.73 5.62 11.40
CA TYR A 7 16.78 4.62 11.92
C TYR A 7 16.60 3.48 10.92
N THR A 8 17.38 2.40 11.08
CA THR A 8 17.35 1.21 10.21
C THR A 8 16.44 0.10 10.72
N GLY A 9 15.73 0.31 11.84
CA GLY A 9 14.99 -0.73 12.57
C GLY A 9 13.47 -0.63 12.46
N LEU A 10 12.91 -0.54 11.25
CA LEU A 10 11.48 -0.82 11.06
C LEU A 10 11.30 -2.33 10.84
N PRO A 11 10.31 -2.97 11.49
CA PRO A 11 10.12 -4.42 11.37
C PRO A 11 9.79 -4.80 9.92
N GLN A 12 10.52 -5.79 9.39
CA GLN A 12 10.45 -6.25 7.99
C GLN A 12 9.16 -7.00 7.64
N ASN A 13 8.25 -7.17 8.59
CA ASN A 13 7.17 -8.15 8.59
C ASN A 13 5.82 -7.56 9.08
N TRP A 14 5.59 -6.27 8.83
CA TRP A 14 4.30 -5.63 9.12
C TRP A 14 3.23 -6.01 8.08
N VAL A 15 2.01 -6.32 8.53
CA VAL A 15 0.85 -6.50 7.65
C VAL A 15 0.57 -5.16 6.96
N GLY A 16 0.89 -5.06 5.67
CA GLY A 16 0.78 -3.83 4.87
C GLY A 16 2.12 -3.30 4.32
N PHE A 17 3.27 -3.78 4.82
CA PHE A 17 4.58 -3.51 4.24
C PHE A 17 5.21 -4.80 3.71
N SER A 18 5.27 -4.95 2.39
CA SER A 18 5.93 -6.06 1.70
C SER A 18 7.34 -5.71 1.19
N GLY A 19 7.95 -4.64 1.69
CA GLY A 19 9.16 -4.05 1.11
C GLY A 19 10.43 -4.20 1.95
N HIS A 20 11.56 -4.49 1.28
CA HIS A 20 12.89 -4.15 1.79
C HIS A 20 12.99 -2.62 1.94
N PHE A 21 13.42 -2.14 3.12
CA PHE A 21 13.64 -0.72 3.36
C PHE A 21 14.80 -0.21 2.49
N SER A 22 14.46 0.38 1.35
CA SER A 22 15.45 0.92 0.41
C SER A 22 15.87 2.31 0.85
N ARG A 23 17.17 2.65 0.72
CA ARG A 23 17.69 4.03 0.91
C ARG A 23 16.92 5.08 0.10
N THR A 24 16.19 4.66 -0.94
CA THR A 24 15.31 5.53 -1.73
C THR A 24 14.19 6.17 -0.90
N LEU A 25 13.68 5.52 0.15
CA LEU A 25 12.59 6.05 0.98
C LEU A 25 12.94 7.37 1.68
N LEU A 26 14.22 7.60 2.00
CA LEU A 26 14.69 8.84 2.63
C LEU A 26 14.58 10.06 1.72
N HIS A 27 14.48 9.86 0.41
CA HIS A 27 14.23 10.94 -0.55
C HIS A 27 12.75 11.33 -0.63
N GLU A 28 11.86 10.43 -0.23
CA GLU A 28 10.42 10.57 -0.39
C GLU A 28 9.72 10.92 0.92
N TYR A 29 10.33 10.55 2.06
CA TYR A 29 9.78 10.71 3.40
C TYR A 29 10.81 11.28 4.36
N TRP A 30 10.33 12.05 5.33
CA TRP A 30 11.08 12.39 6.54
C TRP A 30 10.64 11.49 7.69
N PHE A 31 11.63 10.95 8.39
CA PHE A 31 11.44 10.15 9.60
C PHE A 31 11.85 10.97 10.81
N LEU A 32 10.90 11.25 11.69
CA LEU A 32 11.05 12.13 12.83
C LEU A 32 10.69 11.36 14.10
N LEU A 33 11.67 11.11 14.97
CA LEU A 33 11.39 10.64 16.31
C LEU A 33 10.84 11.80 17.13
N LEU A 34 9.63 11.65 17.65
CA LEU A 34 9.02 12.65 18.49
C LEU A 34 9.60 12.54 19.91
N PRO A 35 9.82 13.68 20.60
CA PRO A 35 10.43 13.69 21.93
C PRO A 35 9.52 13.08 23.01
N LYS A 36 8.21 13.04 22.76
CA LYS A 36 7.22 12.50 23.68
C LYS A 36 7.18 10.97 23.55
N LEU A 37 7.40 10.29 24.67
CA LEU A 37 7.07 8.86 24.78
C LEU A 37 5.54 8.69 24.85
N GLY A 38 5.06 7.64 24.20
CA GLY A 38 3.68 7.17 24.26
C GLY A 38 3.52 5.96 25.17
N ARG A 39 2.27 5.56 25.35
CA ARG A 39 1.89 4.27 25.96
C ARG A 39 0.72 3.71 25.16
N VAL A 40 0.80 2.44 24.76
CA VAL A 40 -0.24 1.73 24.01
C VAL A 40 -0.32 0.30 24.53
N ALA A 41 -1.52 -0.22 24.78
CA ALA A 41 -1.73 -1.55 25.36
C ALA A 41 -0.92 -1.79 26.65
N ASP A 42 -0.75 -0.73 27.47
CA ASP A 42 0.12 -0.67 28.66
C ASP A 42 1.63 -0.86 28.43
N HIS A 43 2.08 -0.87 27.18
CA HIS A 43 3.50 -0.88 26.83
C HIS A 43 4.01 0.54 26.57
N PRO A 44 5.19 0.92 27.11
CA PRO A 44 5.85 2.18 26.76
C PRO A 44 6.25 2.17 25.28
N ALA A 45 6.08 3.30 24.60
CA ALA A 45 6.31 3.38 23.16
C ALA A 45 7.09 4.62 22.73
N ARG A 46 8.00 4.43 21.76
CA ARG A 46 8.62 5.51 20.99
C ARG A 46 7.71 5.89 19.84
N ILE A 47 7.63 7.19 19.52
CA ILE A 47 6.74 7.67 18.47
C ILE A 47 7.54 8.16 17.27
N ILE A 48 7.34 7.54 16.11
CA ILE A 48 7.94 7.95 14.84
C ILE A 48 6.87 8.58 13.97
N LEU A 49 7.11 9.82 13.52
CA LEU A 49 6.33 10.49 12.50
C LEU A 49 7.03 10.30 11.14
N ILE A 50 6.32 9.73 10.19
CA ILE A 50 6.73 9.56 8.79
C ILE A 50 5.94 10.57 7.97
N ARG A 51 6.63 11.61 7.47
CA ARG A 51 6.00 12.70 6.70
C ARG A 51 6.43 12.64 5.24
N PRO A 52 5.51 12.49 4.27
CA PRO A 52 5.87 12.54 2.86
C PRO A 52 6.39 13.93 2.48
N GLN A 53 7.33 13.96 1.54
CA GLN A 53 7.92 15.19 1.01
C GLN A 53 7.08 15.80 -0.14
N ASP A 54 6.02 15.13 -0.57
CA ASP A 54 5.11 15.59 -1.61
C ASP A 54 3.62 15.41 -1.23
N ARG A 55 2.72 15.56 -2.22
CA ARG A 55 1.26 15.44 -2.06
C ARG A 55 0.68 14.15 -2.62
N TYR A 56 1.52 13.16 -2.92
CA TYR A 56 1.12 11.90 -3.55
C TYR A 56 1.00 10.75 -2.56
N ARG A 57 1.32 10.96 -1.29
CA ARG A 57 1.21 9.93 -0.25
C ARG A 57 0.57 10.48 1.02
N TYR A 58 0.04 9.56 1.83
CA TYR A 58 -0.29 9.85 3.22
C TYR A 58 0.97 9.76 4.09
N GLY A 59 0.91 10.39 5.27
CA GLY A 59 1.90 10.21 6.32
C GLY A 59 1.49 9.13 7.31
N TYR A 60 2.41 8.74 8.17
CA TYR A 60 2.15 7.79 9.26
C TYR A 60 2.64 8.37 10.58
N ARG A 61 1.98 8.01 11.67
CA ARG A 61 2.55 8.12 13.01
C ARG A 61 2.48 6.75 13.66
N LEU A 62 3.65 6.21 13.98
CA LEU A 62 3.83 4.88 14.51
C LEU A 62 4.25 4.96 15.98
N TRP A 63 3.65 4.11 16.81
CA TRP A 63 4.09 3.85 18.17
C TRP A 63 4.77 2.49 18.18
N LEU A 64 6.08 2.50 18.39
CA LEU A 64 6.88 1.29 18.49
C LEU A 64 7.15 1.00 19.96
N ASP A 65 6.96 -0.24 20.38
CA ASP A 65 7.33 -0.70 21.72
C ASP A 65 8.77 -0.29 22.05
N ALA A 66 8.96 0.29 23.23
CA ALA A 66 10.25 0.84 23.62
C ALA A 66 11.34 -0.23 23.78
N HIS A 67 10.97 -1.49 24.01
CA HIS A 67 11.90 -2.60 24.27
C HIS A 67 12.24 -3.39 23.01
N ASN A 68 11.26 -3.65 22.14
CA ASN A 68 11.45 -4.57 21.00
C ASN A 68 11.07 -4.00 19.62
N ASP A 69 10.74 -2.71 19.52
CA ASP A 69 10.39 -2.03 18.28
C ASP A 69 9.12 -2.52 17.57
N PHE A 70 8.32 -3.36 18.23
CA PHE A 70 7.07 -3.85 17.66
C PHE A 70 6.05 -2.71 17.50
N PRO A 71 5.35 -2.60 16.36
CA PRO A 71 4.39 -1.54 16.13
C PRO A 71 3.09 -1.82 16.91
N LEU A 72 2.89 -1.04 17.97
CA LEU A 72 1.73 -1.13 18.86
C LEU A 72 0.52 -0.35 18.32
N ARG A 73 0.78 0.74 17.59
CA ARG A 73 -0.24 1.57 16.94
C ARG A 73 0.29 2.22 15.68
N SER A 74 -0.58 2.34 14.68
CA SER A 74 -0.37 3.11 13.46
C SER A 74 -1.54 4.07 13.26
N ASP A 75 -1.23 5.36 13.12
CA ASP A 75 -2.16 6.35 12.61
C ASP A 75 -1.76 6.71 11.18
N LEU A 76 -2.72 6.64 10.25
CA LEU A 76 -2.56 7.18 8.90
C LEU A 76 -2.96 8.66 8.88
N LEU A 77 -2.12 9.50 8.29
CA LEU A 77 -2.24 10.95 8.32
C LEU A 77 -2.49 11.52 6.92
N ASN A 78 -3.49 12.38 6.79
CA ASN A 78 -3.69 13.15 5.56
C ASN A 78 -2.65 14.29 5.42
N SER A 79 -2.72 15.03 4.31
CA SER A 79 -1.80 16.16 4.03
C SER A 79 -1.86 17.31 5.03
N ARG A 80 -2.91 17.38 5.87
CA ARG A 80 -3.06 18.34 6.97
C ARG A 80 -2.55 17.78 8.31
N GLY A 81 -1.98 16.58 8.32
CA GLY A 81 -1.55 15.89 9.54
C GLY A 81 -2.68 15.33 10.39
N GLN A 82 -3.91 15.28 9.86
CA GLN A 82 -5.07 14.75 10.57
C GLN A 82 -5.12 13.23 10.41
N VAL A 83 -5.48 12.53 11.48
CA VAL A 83 -5.68 11.08 11.47
C VAL A 83 -6.92 10.74 10.62
N ILE A 84 -6.74 9.88 9.62
CA ILE A 84 -7.81 9.40 8.74
C ILE A 84 -8.05 7.89 8.86
N GLU A 85 -7.10 7.17 9.45
CA GLU A 85 -7.25 5.79 9.88
C GLU A 85 -6.38 5.55 11.11
N GLN A 86 -6.83 4.66 11.98
CA GLN A 86 -6.09 4.24 13.16
C GLN A 86 -6.23 2.74 13.37
N MET A 87 -5.10 2.08 13.58
CA MET A 87 -5.02 0.70 14.02
C MET A 87 -4.17 0.64 15.28
N MET A 88 -4.63 -0.05 16.30
CA MET A 88 -3.87 -0.25 17.53
C MET A 88 -4.20 -1.57 18.19
N PHE A 89 -3.23 -2.13 18.90
CA PHE A 89 -3.51 -3.20 19.84
C PHE A 89 -4.18 -2.66 21.10
N VAL A 90 -5.16 -3.40 21.60
CA VAL A 90 -5.80 -3.13 22.90
C VAL A 90 -5.02 -3.80 24.02
N THR A 91 -4.56 -5.03 23.78
CA THR A 91 -3.75 -5.84 24.70
C THR A 91 -2.64 -6.53 23.92
N VAL A 92 -1.43 -6.56 24.48
CA VAL A 92 -0.28 -7.29 23.92
C VAL A 92 0.41 -8.05 25.04
N HIS A 93 0.67 -9.33 24.82
CA HIS A 93 1.45 -10.17 25.71
C HIS A 93 2.65 -10.77 24.96
N TRP A 94 3.83 -10.66 25.56
CA TRP A 94 5.05 -11.25 25.02
C TRP A 94 5.22 -12.65 25.61
N TYR A 95 5.27 -13.67 24.76
CA TYR A 95 5.60 -15.01 25.22
C TYR A 95 7.06 -15.06 25.63
N GLN A 96 7.29 -15.38 26.89
CA GLN A 96 8.60 -15.75 27.41
C GLN A 96 8.63 -17.29 27.44
N ASN A 97 9.65 -17.91 26.83
CA ASN A 97 9.94 -19.36 26.84
C ASN A 97 9.48 -20.23 25.64
N GLY A 98 9.31 -19.64 24.45
CA GLY A 98 9.64 -20.34 23.19
C GLY A 98 8.83 -21.58 22.79
N LYS A 99 7.56 -21.71 23.19
CA LYS A 99 6.65 -22.72 22.63
C LYS A 99 5.47 -22.07 21.91
N TRP A 100 5.73 -21.61 20.69
CA TRP A 100 4.66 -21.34 19.72
C TRP A 100 4.13 -22.70 19.23
N HIS A 101 2.94 -23.09 19.69
CA HIS A 101 2.25 -24.31 19.25
C HIS A 101 0.99 -23.93 18.47
N GLU A 102 1.16 -23.20 17.38
CA GLU A 102 0.15 -23.17 16.33
C GLU A 102 0.74 -23.90 15.14
N GLN A 103 0.17 -25.07 14.81
CA GLN A 103 0.39 -25.61 13.47
C GLN A 103 -0.18 -24.56 12.51
N PRO A 104 0.63 -24.02 11.58
CA PRO A 104 0.08 -23.12 10.59
C PRO A 104 -1.08 -23.84 9.89
N PRO A 105 -2.22 -23.16 9.69
CA PRO A 105 -3.35 -23.79 9.03
C PRO A 105 -2.88 -24.39 7.70
N VAL A 106 -3.25 -25.64 7.44
CA VAL A 106 -2.96 -26.28 6.16
C VAL A 106 -3.69 -25.48 5.10
N VAL A 107 -2.95 -24.72 4.30
CA VAL A 107 -3.50 -23.98 3.17
C VAL A 107 -3.72 -25.01 2.06
N PRO A 108 -4.96 -25.35 1.69
CA PRO A 108 -5.19 -26.24 0.57
C PRO A 108 -4.59 -25.62 -0.70
N PRO A 109 -3.95 -26.40 -1.58
CA PRO A 109 -3.42 -25.88 -2.82
C PRO A 109 -4.56 -25.27 -3.63
N VAL A 110 -4.46 -23.98 -3.93
CA VAL A 110 -5.41 -23.31 -4.83
C VAL A 110 -5.12 -23.83 -6.23
N ALA A 111 -6.01 -24.67 -6.75
CA ALA A 111 -5.95 -25.12 -8.14
C ALA A 111 -6.18 -23.90 -9.06
N SER A 112 -5.11 -23.37 -9.63
CA SER A 112 -5.20 -22.32 -10.65
C SER A 112 -5.69 -22.96 -11.96
N ARG A 113 -6.99 -22.89 -12.22
CA ARG A 113 -7.53 -23.25 -13.53
C ARG A 113 -7.21 -22.12 -14.50
N THR A 114 -6.14 -22.29 -15.27
CA THR A 114 -5.84 -21.40 -16.41
C THR A 114 -6.85 -21.66 -17.52
N HIS A 115 -8.00 -21.00 -17.50
CA HIS A 115 -8.83 -20.89 -18.69
C HIS A 115 -8.12 -19.95 -19.67
N ARG A 116 -7.46 -20.50 -20.68
CA ARG A 116 -6.87 -19.72 -21.78
C ARG A 116 -8.00 -19.15 -22.64
N VAL A 117 -8.41 -17.92 -22.37
CA VAL A 117 -9.21 -17.12 -23.31
C VAL A 117 -8.25 -16.29 -24.16
N ALA A 118 -8.46 -16.28 -25.48
CA ALA A 118 -7.63 -15.62 -26.49
C ALA A 118 -7.62 -14.07 -26.43
N ILE A 119 -8.24 -13.45 -25.42
CA ILE A 119 -8.27 -11.99 -25.28
C ILE A 119 -6.95 -11.54 -24.66
N ARG A 120 -6.07 -11.03 -25.51
CA ARG A 120 -4.80 -10.42 -25.10
C ARG A 120 -5.11 -9.07 -24.45
N ILE A 121 -4.88 -8.96 -23.14
CA ILE A 121 -4.93 -7.65 -22.48
C ILE A 121 -3.69 -6.86 -22.91
N PRO A 122 -3.86 -5.59 -23.36
CA PRO A 122 -2.74 -4.76 -23.79
C PRO A 122 -1.70 -4.62 -22.68
N GLN A 123 -0.46 -4.41 -23.11
CA GLN A 123 0.57 -3.92 -22.20
C GLN A 123 0.17 -2.52 -21.73
N CYS A 124 0.50 -2.20 -20.47
CA CYS A 124 0.30 -0.88 -19.92
C CYS A 124 1.64 -0.33 -19.47
N ARG A 125 1.96 0.86 -19.96
CA ARG A 125 3.13 1.62 -19.51
C ARG A 125 2.67 2.93 -18.92
N PHE A 126 3.42 3.43 -17.95
CA PHE A 126 3.18 4.72 -17.33
C PHE A 126 4.25 5.70 -17.80
N ALA A 127 3.84 6.82 -18.38
CA ALA A 127 4.77 7.82 -18.91
C ALA A 127 5.55 8.52 -17.78
N ASN A 128 4.89 8.82 -16.66
CA ASN A 128 5.51 9.41 -15.49
C ASN A 128 4.80 8.97 -14.21
N LEU A 129 5.48 8.28 -13.31
CA LEU A 129 4.93 7.91 -12.01
C LEU A 129 5.29 8.96 -10.95
N PRO A 130 4.53 9.08 -9.86
CA PRO A 130 5.00 9.84 -8.71
C PRO A 130 6.39 9.32 -8.31
N ARG A 131 7.27 10.23 -7.90
CA ARG A 131 8.67 9.91 -7.58
C ARG A 131 8.73 8.70 -6.63
N GLY A 132 9.68 7.78 -6.83
CA GLY A 132 9.83 6.58 -6.00
C GLY A 132 8.89 5.41 -6.33
N PHE A 133 7.70 5.65 -6.91
CA PHE A 133 6.83 4.55 -7.34
C PHE A 133 7.42 3.80 -8.53
N ARG A 134 7.36 2.47 -8.48
CA ARG A 134 7.76 1.56 -9.55
C ARG A 134 6.79 0.39 -9.65
N ILE A 135 6.77 -0.26 -10.82
CA ILE A 135 6.08 -1.56 -10.98
C ILE A 135 6.83 -2.59 -10.14
N VAL A 136 6.13 -3.22 -9.20
CA VAL A 136 6.65 -4.34 -8.39
C VAL A 136 6.05 -5.68 -8.83
N GLU A 137 4.87 -5.66 -9.45
CA GLU A 137 4.22 -6.83 -10.04
C GLU A 137 3.43 -6.42 -11.28
N ASP A 138 3.40 -7.28 -12.30
CA ASP A 138 2.51 -7.20 -13.46
C ASP A 138 2.07 -8.61 -13.84
N THR A 139 0.85 -8.96 -13.45
CA THR A 139 0.30 -10.30 -13.61
C THR A 139 -1.03 -10.24 -14.36
N THR A 140 -1.31 -11.25 -15.17
CA THR A 140 -2.62 -11.45 -15.80
C THR A 140 -3.33 -12.65 -15.19
N ALA A 141 -4.59 -12.46 -14.81
CA ALA A 141 -5.45 -13.48 -14.24
C ALA A 141 -6.80 -13.55 -15.00
N GLN A 142 -7.61 -14.57 -14.66
CA GLN A 142 -8.93 -14.81 -15.24
C GLN A 142 -9.97 -14.87 -14.11
N VAL A 143 -10.64 -13.75 -13.80
CA VAL A 143 -11.66 -13.73 -12.73
C VAL A 143 -12.70 -12.62 -12.98
N PRO A 144 -13.93 -12.88 -13.46
CA PRO A 144 -14.43 -14.02 -14.27
C PRO A 144 -14.09 -13.90 -15.78
N GLY A 145 -13.27 -12.92 -16.15
CA GLY A 145 -12.70 -12.73 -17.48
C GLY A 145 -11.25 -12.24 -17.38
N PRO A 146 -10.59 -11.94 -18.50
CA PRO A 146 -9.19 -11.52 -18.47
C PRO A 146 -9.07 -10.21 -17.70
N VAL A 147 -8.14 -10.18 -16.75
CA VAL A 147 -7.77 -8.99 -15.99
C VAL A 147 -6.26 -8.94 -15.89
N ARG A 148 -5.68 -7.77 -16.11
CA ARG A 148 -4.29 -7.48 -15.80
C ARG A 148 -4.23 -6.65 -14.54
N HIS A 149 -3.38 -7.06 -13.62
CA HIS A 149 -3.14 -6.39 -12.36
C HIS A 149 -1.68 -5.96 -12.33
N ILE A 150 -1.48 -4.65 -12.19
CA ILE A 150 -0.17 -4.04 -12.01
C ILE A 150 -0.12 -3.47 -10.59
N LEU A 151 0.83 -3.92 -9.79
CA LEU A 151 1.11 -3.36 -8.48
C LEU A 151 2.23 -2.33 -8.61
N LEU A 152 1.92 -1.09 -8.23
CA LEU A 152 2.88 0.01 -8.13
C LEU A 152 3.18 0.25 -6.65
N SER A 153 4.45 0.44 -6.29
CA SER A 153 4.82 0.80 -4.92
C SER A 153 6.09 1.65 -4.88
N ASP A 154 6.18 2.54 -3.89
CA ASP A 154 7.41 3.26 -3.54
C ASP A 154 8.14 2.67 -2.31
N GLY A 155 7.66 1.54 -1.80
CA GLY A 155 8.16 0.85 -0.61
C GLY A 155 7.37 1.13 0.66
N LEU A 156 6.57 2.21 0.70
CA LEU A 156 5.65 2.50 1.80
C LEU A 156 4.20 2.49 1.30
N ALA A 157 3.89 3.28 0.28
CA ALA A 157 2.57 3.31 -0.34
C ALA A 157 2.51 2.32 -1.51
N SER A 158 1.30 1.84 -1.80
CA SER A 158 1.03 0.99 -2.96
C SER A 158 -0.28 1.36 -3.65
N VAL A 159 -0.31 1.14 -4.97
CA VAL A 159 -1.49 1.34 -5.81
C VAL A 159 -1.61 0.15 -6.74
N SER A 160 -2.75 -0.52 -6.72
CA SER A 160 -3.11 -1.55 -7.68
C SER A 160 -3.82 -0.94 -8.88
N VAL A 161 -3.37 -1.26 -10.09
CA VAL A 161 -4.01 -0.86 -11.34
C VAL A 161 -4.56 -2.10 -12.02
N PHE A 162 -5.88 -2.12 -12.20
CA PHE A 162 -6.59 -3.18 -12.90
C PHE A 162 -6.95 -2.73 -14.31
N ILE A 163 -6.66 -3.57 -15.30
CA ILE A 163 -7.05 -3.38 -16.69
C ILE A 163 -7.91 -4.58 -17.10
N HIS A 164 -9.12 -4.33 -17.55
CA HIS A 164 -10.00 -5.36 -18.08
C HIS A 164 -10.81 -4.84 -19.27
N PRO A 165 -11.27 -5.70 -20.19
CA PRO A 165 -12.15 -5.29 -21.27
C PRO A 165 -13.43 -4.65 -20.73
N LEU A 166 -13.96 -3.66 -21.46
CA LEU A 166 -15.30 -3.13 -21.21
C LEU A 166 -16.33 -4.23 -21.49
N HIS A 167 -17.31 -4.34 -20.60
CA HIS A 167 -18.39 -5.31 -20.75
C HIS A 167 -19.74 -4.58 -20.66
N PRO A 168 -20.66 -4.75 -21.64
CA PRO A 168 -21.90 -3.96 -21.71
C PRO A 168 -22.80 -4.10 -20.48
N LYS A 169 -22.75 -5.26 -19.83
CA LYS A 169 -23.59 -5.58 -18.66
C LYS A 169 -22.95 -5.21 -17.32
N THR A 170 -21.71 -4.70 -17.33
CA THR A 170 -20.95 -4.47 -16.10
C THR A 170 -20.67 -2.98 -15.95
N PRO A 171 -21.21 -2.33 -14.89
CA PRO A 171 -20.91 -0.93 -14.63
C PRO A 171 -19.40 -0.72 -14.54
N THR A 172 -18.90 0.26 -15.28
CA THR A 172 -17.48 0.63 -15.25
C THR A 172 -17.32 1.85 -14.36
N LEU A 173 -16.42 1.77 -13.37
CA LEU A 173 -16.05 2.95 -12.60
C LEU A 173 -15.42 3.98 -13.56
N VAL A 174 -16.01 5.15 -13.64
CA VAL A 174 -15.45 6.32 -14.33
C VAL A 174 -15.46 7.48 -13.35
N GLY A 175 -14.31 8.12 -13.16
CA GLY A 175 -14.14 9.17 -12.18
C GLY A 175 -13.64 8.64 -10.84
N MET A 176 -13.87 9.42 -9.77
CA MET A 176 -13.29 9.19 -8.44
C MET A 176 -14.28 8.46 -7.53
N ALA A 177 -13.80 7.48 -6.78
CA ALA A 177 -14.50 6.85 -5.67
C ALA A 177 -13.59 6.80 -4.44
N ARG A 178 -14.18 6.79 -3.24
CA ARG A 178 -13.42 6.79 -1.98
C ARG A 178 -14.19 6.04 -0.88
N MET A 179 -13.46 5.27 -0.09
CA MET A 179 -13.95 4.62 1.12
C MET A 179 -12.87 4.72 2.19
N GLY A 180 -13.10 5.53 3.22
CA GLY A 180 -12.09 5.82 4.24
C GLY A 180 -10.81 6.42 3.63
N PRO A 181 -9.62 5.86 3.90
CA PRO A 181 -8.37 6.31 3.29
C PRO A 181 -8.14 5.75 1.89
N VAL A 182 -8.86 4.69 1.51
CA VAL A 182 -8.76 4.04 0.20
C VAL A 182 -9.43 4.91 -0.86
N THR A 183 -8.68 5.22 -1.92
CA THR A 183 -9.18 5.96 -3.08
C THR A 183 -9.09 5.09 -4.32
N ALA A 184 -10.07 5.25 -5.21
CA ALA A 184 -10.09 4.62 -6.50
C ALA A 184 -10.37 5.65 -7.61
N PHE A 185 -9.71 5.50 -8.74
CA PHE A 185 -10.00 6.30 -9.94
C PHE A 185 -10.10 5.41 -11.16
N GLY A 186 -11.23 5.51 -11.85
CA GLY A 186 -11.51 4.74 -13.05
C GLY A 186 -11.54 5.60 -14.32
N LYS A 187 -11.04 5.06 -15.43
CA LYS A 187 -11.05 5.70 -16.75
C LYS A 187 -11.20 4.64 -17.85
N LYS A 188 -11.92 4.99 -18.91
CA LYS A 188 -11.99 4.17 -20.13
C LYS A 188 -10.87 4.59 -21.10
N ILE A 189 -10.15 3.62 -21.66
CA ILE A 189 -9.13 3.84 -22.70
C ILE A 189 -9.38 2.81 -23.81
N GLY A 190 -9.88 3.28 -24.95
CA GLY A 190 -10.33 2.39 -26.03
C GLY A 190 -11.39 1.41 -25.53
N SER A 191 -11.18 0.11 -25.78
CA SER A 191 -12.09 -0.97 -25.38
C SER A 191 -11.84 -1.50 -23.96
N TYR A 192 -11.03 -0.80 -23.14
CA TYR A 192 -10.62 -1.26 -21.81
C TYR A 192 -11.03 -0.26 -20.72
N SER A 193 -11.35 -0.82 -19.55
CA SER A 193 -11.49 -0.12 -18.28
C SER A 193 -10.18 -0.20 -17.51
N LEU A 194 -9.71 0.93 -17.01
CA LEU A 194 -8.59 1.02 -16.09
C LEU A 194 -9.07 1.55 -14.75
N ILE A 195 -8.72 0.87 -13.67
CA ILE A 195 -9.05 1.28 -12.30
C ILE A 195 -7.78 1.24 -11.46
N ALA A 196 -7.35 2.40 -10.97
CA ALA A 196 -6.31 2.48 -9.94
C ALA A 196 -6.97 2.57 -8.57
N ILE A 197 -6.52 1.76 -7.61
CA ILE A 197 -7.01 1.76 -6.23
C ILE A 197 -5.85 1.64 -5.25
N GLY A 198 -5.90 2.39 -4.15
CA GLY A 198 -4.92 2.29 -3.08
C GLY A 198 -5.19 3.24 -1.93
N GLU A 199 -4.47 3.03 -0.83
CA GLU A 199 -4.46 3.91 0.34
C GLU A 199 -3.53 5.11 0.09
N VAL A 200 -3.95 5.96 -0.85
CA VAL A 200 -3.20 7.14 -1.28
C VAL A 200 -4.15 8.32 -1.49
N PRO A 201 -3.67 9.58 -1.49
CA PRO A 201 -4.48 10.73 -1.84
C PRO A 201 -5.16 10.58 -3.22
N PRO A 202 -6.37 11.15 -3.43
CA PRO A 202 -7.08 11.05 -4.72
C PRO A 202 -6.27 11.53 -5.94
N ARG A 203 -5.34 12.47 -5.72
CA ARG A 203 -4.45 12.98 -6.77
C ARG A 203 -3.54 11.88 -7.33
N THR A 204 -3.15 10.90 -6.51
CA THR A 204 -2.19 9.85 -6.85
C THR A 204 -2.79 8.85 -7.83
N VAL A 205 -3.95 8.28 -7.51
CA VAL A 205 -4.66 7.35 -8.41
C VAL A 205 -5.03 8.03 -9.73
N ARG A 206 -5.45 9.31 -9.70
CA ARG A 206 -5.71 10.08 -10.93
C ARG A 206 -4.45 10.27 -11.77
N TRP A 207 -3.35 10.71 -11.14
CA TRP A 207 -2.08 10.91 -11.82
C TRP A 207 -1.61 9.63 -12.52
N ILE A 208 -1.61 8.51 -11.79
CA ILE A 208 -1.21 7.20 -12.35
C ILE A 208 -2.04 6.84 -13.59
N ILE A 209 -3.36 6.98 -13.51
CA ILE A 209 -4.25 6.65 -14.64
C ILE A 209 -4.08 7.60 -15.83
N ASP A 210 -3.87 8.90 -15.58
CA ASP A 210 -3.65 9.87 -16.68
C ASP A 210 -2.33 9.66 -17.41
N GLN A 211 -1.36 9.02 -16.73
CA GLN A 211 -0.05 8.66 -17.29
C GLN A 211 -0.03 7.26 -17.91
N ALA A 212 -1.10 6.48 -17.76
CA ALA A 212 -1.22 5.16 -18.35
C ALA A 212 -1.37 5.25 -19.88
N ARG A 213 -0.68 4.36 -20.59
CA ARG A 213 -0.74 4.17 -22.04
C ARG A 213 -0.87 2.69 -22.32
N LEU A 214 -1.94 2.32 -23.03
CA LEU A 214 -2.13 0.96 -23.51
C LEU A 214 -1.41 0.79 -24.84
N THR A 215 -0.62 -0.28 -24.95
CA THR A 215 -0.01 -0.71 -26.21
C THR A 215 -0.45 -2.14 -26.53
N PRO A 216 -0.62 -2.49 -27.82
CA PRO A 216 -0.98 -3.85 -28.23
C PRO A 216 -0.09 -4.96 -27.65
#